data_AF-A0A7Y6UKB2-F1
#
_entry.id   AF-A0A7Y6UKB2-F1
#
_cell.length_a   1.000
_cell.length_b   1.000
_cell.length_c   1.000
_cell.angle_alpha   90.00
_cell.angle_beta   90.00
_cell.angle_gamma   90.00
#
_symmetry.space_group_name_H-M   'P 1'
#
loop_
_entity.id
_entity.type
_entity.pdbx_description
1 polymer ?
#
loop_
_entity_poly.entity_id
_entity_poly.type
_entity_poly.pdbx_seq_one_letter_code
_entity_poly.pdbx_strand_id
1 'polypeptide(L)'
;MGCATRRRREGRGISDSHGEQRYACARRTRRLADGLAQAAVSHGFAGARKRSAGQRSEGHHRRHRRRGDARSLRRALCVRSLLRAAVHGRPLRGAPREDDRARPGAPALAAFSSASQDPRGPVIDVDLASRYARLALAGVTREVPHKLDHVVLDDQPVPRPRELHPAFYGCYDWHSAVHSHWTLARLLRLYPELPEAGEIRAALDGNLSAENLAVEAAYCRAHRGFERMYGWAWLLELARELQGTAWGAAIQPLADVIVESYLAFLPKQTYPIRTGTHNNTAFGLAFAHDYARSDGHTQLAELIENRARSYYGGDVDAPAEWEPSGDDFLSPSLVEADLMARVLEPSRFSGWLHAFLPRLPAGLAEPAIVSDRSDGKLAHLDGLNLSRAWCMRRIAAALSFHDLLADQLVAAADQHAREGLAHVATGDYMGEHWLASFAVYLETQ
;
A
#
# COMPACT_ATOMS: atom_id res chain seq x y z
N MET A 1 43.58 -58.01 -38.22
CA MET A 1 43.48 -58.14 -36.75
C MET A 1 44.59 -57.27 -36.16
N GLY A 2 44.41 -56.26 -35.32
CA GLY A 2 43.24 -55.74 -34.62
C GLY A 2 43.42 -54.24 -34.33
N CYS A 3 42.31 -53.61 -34.02
CA CYS A 3 42.03 -52.18 -33.99
C CYS A 3 42.66 -51.45 -32.78
N ALA A 4 43.34 -50.31 -33.02
CA ALA A 4 43.60 -49.30 -32.01
C ALA A 4 43.53 -47.91 -32.66
N THR A 5 42.36 -47.28 -32.60
CA THR A 5 42.09 -45.94 -33.16
C THR A 5 42.73 -44.83 -32.33
N ARG A 6 43.53 -44.01 -33.03
CA ARG A 6 44.05 -42.69 -32.61
C ARG A 6 42.93 -41.74 -32.15
N ARG A 7 43.16 -40.99 -31.07
CA ARG A 7 42.74 -39.58 -30.97
C ARG A 7 43.91 -38.72 -30.50
N ARG A 8 44.30 -37.79 -31.38
CA ARG A 8 45.23 -36.68 -31.13
C ARG A 8 44.57 -35.69 -30.17
N ARG A 9 45.29 -35.24 -29.14
CA ARG A 9 45.00 -33.98 -28.45
C ARG A 9 45.79 -32.87 -29.15
N GLU A 10 45.10 -32.01 -29.89
CA GLU A 10 45.62 -30.73 -30.32
C GLU A 10 45.39 -29.72 -29.18
N GLY A 11 46.47 -29.15 -28.66
CA GLY A 11 46.42 -27.95 -27.83
C GLY A 11 46.21 -26.74 -28.71
N ARG A 12 45.26 -25.88 -28.35
CA ARG A 12 45.20 -24.49 -28.81
C ARG A 12 45.35 -23.59 -27.59
N GLY A 13 46.43 -22.80 -27.62
CA GLY A 13 46.79 -21.82 -26.61
C GLY A 13 45.78 -20.68 -26.53
N ILE A 14 45.56 -20.23 -25.30
CA ILE A 14 44.90 -18.96 -25.00
C ILE A 14 45.94 -17.88 -25.31
N SER A 15 45.61 -16.93 -26.19
CA SER A 15 46.51 -15.82 -26.52
C SER A 15 46.55 -14.80 -25.37
N ASP A 16 47.75 -14.38 -24.99
CA ASP A 16 48.05 -13.40 -23.93
C ASP A 16 47.41 -12.01 -24.15
N SER A 17 46.78 -11.77 -25.31
CA SER A 17 46.09 -10.52 -25.64
C SER A 17 44.73 -10.30 -24.95
N HIS A 18 44.10 -11.32 -24.38
CA HIS A 18 42.80 -11.19 -23.70
C HIS A 18 42.91 -10.84 -22.20
N GLY A 19 44.10 -11.02 -21.60
CA GLY A 19 44.35 -10.67 -20.20
C GLY A 19 44.54 -9.16 -20.01
N GLU A 20 45.35 -8.52 -20.86
CA GLU A 20 45.71 -7.10 -20.69
C GLU A 20 44.53 -6.14 -20.90
N GLN A 21 43.58 -6.46 -21.78
CA GLN A 21 42.39 -5.62 -22.00
C GLN A 21 41.43 -5.61 -20.80
N ARG A 22 41.31 -6.73 -20.05
CA ARG A 22 40.49 -6.79 -18.84
C ARG A 22 41.11 -6.02 -17.67
N TYR A 23 42.44 -6.02 -17.54
CA TYR A 23 43.14 -5.23 -16.53
C TYR A 23 43.17 -3.72 -16.84
N ALA A 24 43.19 -3.32 -18.11
CA ALA A 24 43.10 -1.91 -18.51
C ALA A 24 41.71 -1.30 -18.24
N CYS A 25 40.63 -2.07 -18.48
CA CYS A 25 39.26 -1.64 -18.21
C CYS A 25 39.00 -1.43 -16.70
N ALA A 26 39.50 -2.33 -15.85
CA ALA A 26 39.40 -2.23 -14.39
C ALA A 26 40.18 -1.02 -13.80
N ARG A 27 41.31 -0.63 -14.40
CA ARG A 27 42.07 0.57 -13.96
C ARG A 27 41.39 1.88 -14.39
N ARG A 28 40.65 1.91 -15.49
CA ARG A 28 39.84 3.09 -15.90
C ARG A 28 38.63 3.32 -15.00
N THR A 29 37.92 2.25 -14.64
CA THR A 29 36.77 2.33 -13.71
C THR A 29 37.19 2.76 -12.32
N ARG A 30 38.35 2.31 -11.82
CA ARG A 30 38.88 2.73 -10.52
C ARG A 30 39.31 4.21 -10.50
N ARG A 31 39.93 4.72 -11.57
CA ARG A 31 40.29 6.16 -11.68
C ARG A 31 39.08 7.08 -11.80
N LEU A 32 37.99 6.63 -12.42
CA LEU A 32 36.73 7.39 -12.48
C LEU A 32 36.01 7.41 -11.12
N ALA A 33 36.03 6.31 -10.37
CA ALA A 33 35.49 6.26 -9.01
C ALA A 33 36.29 7.14 -8.03
N ASP A 34 37.62 7.13 -8.11
CA ASP A 34 38.48 7.98 -7.26
C ASP A 34 38.35 9.48 -7.61
N GLY A 35 38.11 9.81 -8.89
CA GLY A 35 37.86 11.18 -9.34
C GLY A 35 36.51 11.75 -8.87
N LEU A 36 35.46 10.91 -8.81
CA LEU A 36 34.15 11.30 -8.27
C LEU A 36 34.18 11.44 -6.74
N ALA A 37 34.94 10.61 -6.04
CA ALA A 37 35.13 10.72 -4.60
C ALA A 37 35.91 12.00 -4.20
N GLN A 38 36.91 12.42 -4.98
CA GLN A 38 37.65 13.68 -4.74
C GLN A 38 36.82 14.94 -5.08
N ALA A 39 35.93 14.87 -6.06
CA ALA A 39 35.00 15.98 -6.36
C ALA A 39 33.95 16.18 -5.25
N ALA A 40 33.46 15.09 -4.63
CA ALA A 40 32.49 15.16 -3.54
C ALA A 40 33.08 15.73 -2.23
N VAL A 41 34.37 15.51 -1.97
CA VAL A 41 35.06 16.06 -0.78
C VAL A 41 35.40 17.56 -0.94
N SER A 42 35.43 18.07 -2.17
CA SER A 42 35.84 19.44 -2.48
C SER A 42 34.70 20.48 -2.42
N HIS A 43 33.44 20.04 -2.25
CA HIS A 43 32.26 20.93 -2.26
C HIS A 43 31.47 21.01 -0.95
N GLY A 44 32.01 20.48 0.15
CA GLY A 44 31.36 20.55 1.45
C GLY A 44 32.27 21.09 2.54
N PHE A 45 32.70 22.37 2.49
CA PHE A 45 33.13 23.14 3.67
C PHE A 45 33.34 24.62 3.30
N ALA A 46 32.26 25.41 3.24
CA ALA A 46 32.34 26.86 3.38
C ALA A 46 30.98 27.45 3.83
N GLY A 47 30.87 27.77 5.12
CA GLY A 47 29.87 28.73 5.59
C GLY A 47 29.06 28.35 6.81
N ALA A 48 29.66 28.46 8.01
CA ALA A 48 28.97 28.96 9.22
C ALA A 48 29.96 29.05 10.40
N ARG A 49 30.66 30.19 10.52
CA ARG A 49 31.29 30.61 11.79
C ARG A 49 31.03 32.10 12.02
N LYS A 50 30.09 32.42 12.92
CA LYS A 50 30.06 33.60 13.80
C LYS A 50 29.22 33.21 15.03
N ARG A 51 29.86 32.82 16.14
CA ARG A 51 30.19 33.65 17.33
C ARG A 51 28.97 34.28 18.01
N SER A 52 28.63 33.75 19.18
CA SER A 52 28.28 34.53 20.36
C SER A 52 28.78 33.81 21.61
N ALA A 53 29.47 34.55 22.47
CA ALA A 53 30.13 34.11 23.68
C ALA A 53 29.45 34.73 24.91
N GLY A 54 29.59 34.07 26.06
CA GLY A 54 29.17 34.55 27.39
C GLY A 54 27.76 34.08 27.76
N GLN A 55 27.48 33.54 28.94
CA GLN A 55 28.08 33.77 30.26
C GLN A 55 27.86 32.55 31.18
N ARG A 56 28.82 32.31 32.08
CA ARG A 56 28.67 31.43 33.25
C ARG A 56 27.88 32.15 34.35
N SER A 57 27.05 31.42 35.09
CA SER A 57 26.88 31.64 36.52
C SER A 57 26.51 30.35 37.24
N GLU A 58 27.21 30.15 38.35
CA GLU A 58 26.98 29.12 39.36
C GLU A 58 25.71 29.44 40.18
N GLY A 59 25.11 28.41 40.78
CA GLY A 59 24.00 28.58 41.72
C GLY A 59 23.64 27.29 42.45
N HIS A 60 24.29 27.06 43.58
CA HIS A 60 24.01 25.99 44.56
C HIS A 60 22.65 26.16 45.29
N HIS A 61 22.20 25.05 45.89
CA HIS A 61 21.19 24.91 46.96
C HIS A 61 19.70 24.99 46.53
N ARG A 62 18.75 24.20 47.05
CA ARG A 62 18.64 23.51 48.35
C ARG A 62 17.53 22.43 48.29
N ARG A 63 17.72 21.38 49.10
CA ARG A 63 16.73 20.37 49.50
C ARG A 63 15.46 21.01 50.10
N HIS A 64 14.30 20.40 49.87
CA HIS A 64 13.34 20.12 50.95
C HIS A 64 12.49 18.88 50.67
N ARG A 65 12.52 17.95 51.65
CA ARG A 65 11.59 16.83 51.85
C ARG A 65 10.30 17.34 52.51
N ARG A 66 9.17 16.67 52.20
CA ARG A 66 8.13 16.11 53.13
C ARG A 66 6.99 15.57 52.24
N ARG A 67 6.67 14.26 52.20
CA ARG A 67 5.97 13.36 53.17
C ARG A 67 4.52 13.75 53.49
N GLY A 68 3.63 12.76 53.30
CA GLY A 68 2.26 12.65 53.84
C GLY A 68 1.18 12.92 52.80
N ASP A 69 0.07 12.18 52.67
CA ASP A 69 -0.34 10.87 53.19
C ASP A 69 -1.63 10.49 52.44
N ALA A 70 -2.01 9.23 52.55
CA ALA A 70 -3.11 8.58 51.83
C ALA A 70 -4.54 8.94 52.30
N ARG A 71 -5.52 8.42 51.53
CA ARG A 71 -6.99 8.31 51.76
C ARG A 71 -7.76 9.54 51.24
N SER A 72 -8.86 9.44 50.51
CA SER A 72 -9.81 8.36 50.21
C SER A 72 -10.82 8.93 49.20
N LEU A 73 -11.37 8.13 48.29
CA LEU A 73 -12.81 8.13 47.99
C LEU A 73 -13.19 6.96 47.09
N ARG A 74 -14.05 6.10 47.66
CA ARG A 74 -14.78 5.04 47.00
C ARG A 74 -15.77 5.66 46.01
N ARG A 75 -15.93 5.06 44.83
CA ARG A 75 -17.25 4.79 44.23
C ARG A 75 -17.11 3.73 43.14
N ALA A 76 -17.44 2.51 43.53
CA ALA A 76 -17.88 1.47 42.63
C ALA A 76 -19.28 1.82 42.13
N LEU A 77 -19.57 1.57 40.86
CA LEU A 77 -20.87 1.05 40.42
C LEU A 77 -20.68 0.34 39.08
N CYS A 78 -20.96 -0.95 39.15
CA CYS A 78 -20.93 -1.95 38.10
C CYS A 78 -22.18 -1.79 37.22
N VAL A 79 -22.05 -1.83 35.89
CA VAL A 79 -23.21 -2.01 35.00
C VAL A 79 -22.93 -3.21 34.10
N ARG A 80 -23.40 -4.37 34.55
CA ARG A 80 -23.70 -5.54 33.72
C ARG A 80 -25.19 -5.84 33.87
N SER A 81 -25.74 -6.46 32.83
CA SER A 81 -27.01 -7.18 32.73
C SER A 81 -28.32 -6.41 32.62
N LEU A 82 -28.82 -6.30 31.39
CA LEU A 82 -30.25 -6.42 31.08
C LEU A 82 -30.43 -7.50 30.00
N LEU A 83 -30.74 -8.72 30.41
CA LEU A 83 -31.28 -9.79 29.57
C LEU A 83 -32.25 -10.64 30.41
N ARG A 84 -33.52 -10.60 30.01
CA ARG A 84 -34.66 -11.53 30.26
C ARG A 84 -35.93 -10.73 29.92
N ALA A 85 -37.00 -11.20 29.31
CA ALA A 85 -37.46 -12.41 28.64
C ALA A 85 -38.71 -11.92 27.85
N ALA A 86 -39.18 -12.52 26.76
CA ALA A 86 -40.10 -13.65 26.86
C ALA A 86 -40.50 -14.17 25.48
N VAL A 87 -40.71 -15.48 25.47
CA VAL A 87 -41.25 -16.35 24.43
C VAL A 87 -42.78 -16.21 24.39
N HIS A 88 -43.34 -15.96 23.21
CA HIS A 88 -44.61 -16.45 22.64
C HIS A 88 -44.61 -15.90 21.20
N GLY A 89 -44.75 -16.64 20.09
CA GLY A 89 -45.55 -17.83 19.85
C GLY A 89 -46.60 -17.49 18.78
N ARG A 90 -46.25 -17.75 17.49
CA ARG A 90 -47.09 -17.98 16.29
C ARG A 90 -47.24 -16.90 15.18
N PRO A 91 -47.45 -17.35 13.92
CA PRO A 91 -47.00 -16.67 12.71
C PRO A 91 -48.16 -16.09 11.88
N LEU A 92 -47.84 -15.20 10.92
CA LEU A 92 -48.76 -14.83 9.84
C LEU A 92 -48.13 -15.09 8.47
N ARG A 93 -48.88 -15.86 7.67
CA ARG A 93 -48.69 -16.13 6.24
C ARG A 93 -49.12 -14.91 5.42
N GLY A 94 -48.41 -14.63 4.34
CA GLY A 94 -48.87 -13.81 3.22
C GLY A 94 -48.00 -14.07 2.01
N ALA A 95 -48.57 -14.62 0.94
CA ALA A 95 -47.90 -14.97 -0.31
C ALA A 95 -47.60 -13.72 -1.17
N PRO A 96 -46.60 -13.73 -2.06
CA PRO A 96 -46.36 -12.66 -3.01
C PRO A 96 -47.19 -12.86 -4.29
N ARG A 97 -47.60 -11.76 -4.92
CA ARG A 97 -48.10 -11.74 -6.31
C ARG A 97 -47.17 -10.86 -7.14
N GLU A 98 -46.81 -11.40 -8.30
CA GLU A 98 -46.05 -10.76 -9.37
C GLU A 98 -46.90 -9.83 -10.23
N ASP A 99 -46.15 -9.00 -10.96
CA ASP A 99 -46.38 -8.47 -12.31
C ASP A 99 -47.04 -7.08 -12.43
N ASP A 100 -46.26 -6.09 -12.89
CA ASP A 100 -46.53 -5.53 -14.22
C ASP A 100 -45.34 -4.74 -14.82
N ARG A 101 -45.23 -4.83 -16.15
CA ARG A 101 -44.13 -4.35 -16.99
C ARG A 101 -44.36 -2.93 -17.54
N ALA A 102 -43.26 -2.18 -17.64
CA ALA A 102 -42.83 -1.25 -18.73
C ALA A 102 -43.72 -0.07 -19.19
N ARG A 103 -43.15 1.16 -19.17
CA ARG A 103 -42.71 1.96 -20.37
C ARG A 103 -42.21 3.41 -20.02
N PRO A 104 -41.50 4.11 -20.93
CA PRO A 104 -40.35 4.99 -20.63
C PRO A 104 -40.55 6.51 -20.85
N GLY A 105 -39.64 7.34 -20.32
CA GLY A 105 -39.45 8.73 -20.77
C GLY A 105 -38.58 9.64 -19.87
N ALA A 106 -37.29 9.82 -20.25
CA ALA A 106 -36.39 10.98 -20.02
C ALA A 106 -36.01 11.45 -18.58
N PRO A 107 -34.93 12.25 -18.42
CA PRO A 107 -33.54 12.14 -18.85
C PRO A 107 -32.60 11.69 -17.71
N ALA A 108 -31.43 11.16 -18.06
CA ALA A 108 -30.43 10.66 -17.10
C ALA A 108 -29.74 11.80 -16.34
N LEU A 109 -30.27 12.13 -15.16
CA LEU A 109 -29.49 12.65 -14.04
C LEU A 109 -29.00 11.43 -13.27
N ALA A 110 -27.73 11.05 -13.46
CA ALA A 110 -27.08 10.02 -12.66
C ALA A 110 -26.94 10.53 -11.22
N ALA A 111 -28.00 10.36 -10.43
CA ALA A 111 -27.92 10.43 -8.99
C ALA A 111 -27.00 9.30 -8.53
N PHE A 112 -25.96 9.65 -7.77
CA PHE A 112 -25.18 8.68 -7.00
C PHE A 112 -26.15 7.79 -6.22
N SER A 113 -26.35 6.56 -6.69
CA SER A 113 -27.16 5.58 -5.99
C SER A 113 -26.39 5.21 -4.73
N SER A 114 -26.97 5.53 -3.57
CA SER A 114 -26.41 5.19 -2.26
C SER A 114 -26.44 3.67 -2.08
N ALA A 115 -25.43 2.98 -2.58
CA ALA A 115 -25.19 1.58 -2.25
C ALA A 115 -24.68 1.51 -0.80
N SER A 116 -25.45 0.85 0.05
CA SER A 116 -25.06 0.26 1.35
C SER A 116 -24.29 1.20 2.30
N GLN A 117 -25.03 1.91 3.16
CA GLN A 117 -24.47 2.61 4.31
C GLN A 117 -23.86 1.61 5.30
N ASP A 118 -22.54 1.64 5.46
CA ASP A 118 -21.85 1.09 6.62
C ASP A 118 -22.44 1.75 7.89
N PRO A 119 -22.91 0.99 8.89
CA PRO A 119 -23.55 1.53 10.09
C PRO A 119 -22.58 2.32 11.01
N ARG A 120 -21.28 2.40 10.68
CA ARG A 120 -20.33 3.31 11.31
C ARG A 120 -20.35 4.63 10.53
N GLY A 121 -20.79 5.72 11.16
CA GLY A 121 -20.73 7.06 10.56
C GLY A 121 -19.33 7.44 10.06
N PRO A 122 -19.17 8.56 9.31
CA PRO A 122 -17.90 8.93 8.69
C PRO A 122 -16.75 8.85 9.71
N VAL A 123 -15.81 7.94 9.45
CA VAL A 123 -14.73 7.55 10.38
C VAL A 123 -13.66 8.65 10.48
N ILE A 124 -13.46 9.40 9.41
CA ILE A 124 -12.54 10.55 9.34
C ILE A 124 -13.32 11.83 9.64
N ASP A 125 -12.77 12.69 10.48
CA ASP A 125 -13.25 14.06 10.68
C ASP A 125 -13.21 14.88 9.37
N VAL A 126 -14.21 15.74 9.14
CA VAL A 126 -14.35 16.48 7.87
C VAL A 126 -13.17 17.39 7.58
N ASP A 127 -12.59 18.04 8.61
CA ASP A 127 -11.43 18.91 8.41
C ASP A 127 -10.19 18.09 8.01
N LEU A 128 -10.07 16.87 8.54
CA LEU A 128 -9.00 15.95 8.17
C LEU A 128 -9.21 15.40 6.74
N ALA A 129 -10.43 15.02 6.38
CA ALA A 129 -10.79 14.62 5.02
C ALA A 129 -10.45 15.73 4.01
N SER A 130 -10.79 16.99 4.33
CA SER A 130 -10.45 18.16 3.52
C SER A 130 -8.93 18.36 3.38
N ARG A 131 -8.14 18.14 4.45
CA ARG A 131 -6.66 18.17 4.36
C ARG A 131 -6.13 17.09 3.41
N TYR A 132 -6.61 15.85 3.52
CA TYR A 132 -6.19 14.76 2.64
C TYR A 132 -6.57 15.03 1.18
N ALA A 133 -7.77 15.58 0.92
CA ALA A 133 -8.19 15.97 -0.42
C ALA A 133 -7.24 17.02 -1.03
N ARG A 134 -6.87 18.07 -0.27
CA ARG A 134 -5.93 19.10 -0.74
C ARG A 134 -4.54 18.56 -1.03
N LEU A 135 -4.03 17.62 -0.22
CA LEU A 135 -2.74 16.98 -0.48
C LEU A 135 -2.76 16.18 -1.79
N ALA A 136 -3.80 15.37 -2.01
CA ALA A 136 -3.94 14.59 -3.24
C ALA A 136 -4.15 15.48 -4.48
N LEU A 137 -4.98 16.54 -4.38
CA LEU A 137 -5.19 17.52 -5.46
C LEU A 137 -3.88 18.22 -5.88
N ALA A 138 -3.04 18.58 -4.90
CA ALA A 138 -1.74 19.19 -5.17
C ALA A 138 -0.77 18.25 -5.91
N GLY A 139 -0.96 16.93 -5.76
CA GLY A 139 -0.15 15.91 -6.40
C GLY A 139 -0.57 15.60 -7.84
N VAL A 140 -1.86 15.32 -8.08
CA VAL A 140 -2.35 14.72 -9.34
C VAL A 140 -2.13 15.56 -10.60
N THR A 141 -1.89 16.86 -10.47
CA THR A 141 -1.57 17.78 -11.58
C THR A 141 -0.10 18.23 -11.63
N ARG A 142 0.71 17.85 -10.65
CA ARG A 142 2.11 18.27 -10.53
C ARG A 142 3.03 17.30 -11.26
N GLU A 143 3.53 17.71 -12.42
CA GLU A 143 4.39 16.87 -13.28
C GLU A 143 5.82 16.69 -12.75
N VAL A 144 6.37 17.62 -11.95
CA VAL A 144 7.78 17.55 -11.48
C VAL A 144 7.96 17.89 -10.00
N PRO A 145 8.91 17.24 -9.29
CA PRO A 145 9.78 16.14 -9.75
C PRO A 145 9.01 14.83 -9.98
N HIS A 146 9.47 13.99 -10.91
CA HIS A 146 8.86 12.69 -11.22
C HIS A 146 9.93 11.63 -11.48
N LYS A 147 9.81 10.50 -10.80
CA LYS A 147 10.59 9.29 -10.96
C LYS A 147 9.91 8.42 -12.01
N LEU A 148 10.38 8.56 -13.24
CA LEU A 148 9.86 7.80 -14.37
C LEU A 148 10.40 6.37 -14.36
N ASP A 149 9.52 5.37 -14.31
CA ASP A 149 9.86 3.97 -14.56
C ASP A 149 9.55 3.61 -16.02
N HIS A 150 10.58 3.72 -16.86
CA HIS A 150 10.47 3.46 -18.31
C HIS A 150 11.70 2.71 -18.80
N VAL A 151 11.47 1.57 -19.46
CA VAL A 151 12.53 0.80 -20.11
C VAL A 151 12.73 1.35 -21.52
N VAL A 152 13.89 1.93 -21.78
CA VAL A 152 14.29 2.42 -23.10
C VAL A 152 14.63 1.23 -24.00
N LEU A 153 13.87 1.06 -25.08
CA LEU A 153 14.00 -0.08 -26.02
C LEU A 153 14.73 0.28 -27.31
N ASP A 154 14.83 1.57 -27.63
CA ASP A 154 15.45 2.09 -28.84
C ASP A 154 16.15 3.44 -28.57
N ASP A 155 16.75 4.03 -29.61
CA ASP A 155 17.51 5.27 -29.50
C ASP A 155 16.62 6.54 -29.54
N GLN A 156 15.30 6.41 -29.42
CA GLN A 156 14.41 7.58 -29.37
C GLN A 156 14.57 8.33 -28.04
N PRO A 157 14.36 9.67 -28.03
CA PRO A 157 14.33 10.43 -26.79
C PRO A 157 13.23 9.91 -25.85
N VAL A 158 13.55 9.82 -24.56
CA VAL A 158 12.57 9.45 -23.53
C VAL A 158 11.49 10.54 -23.45
N PRO A 159 10.21 10.23 -23.67
CA PRO A 159 9.14 11.23 -23.60
C PRO A 159 8.93 11.72 -22.16
N ARG A 160 8.26 12.87 -22.00
CA ARG A 160 7.94 13.46 -20.70
C ARG A 160 6.90 12.59 -19.96
N PRO A 161 6.82 12.67 -18.61
CA PRO A 161 5.82 11.92 -17.84
C PRO A 161 4.39 12.10 -18.37
N ARG A 162 3.98 13.33 -18.70
CA ARG A 162 2.65 13.61 -19.26
C ARG A 162 2.37 13.00 -20.62
N GLU A 163 3.42 12.74 -21.41
CA GLU A 163 3.29 12.12 -22.73
C GLU A 163 3.17 10.61 -22.63
N LEU A 164 3.90 9.99 -21.69
CA LEU A 164 3.82 8.55 -21.43
C LEU A 164 2.56 8.16 -20.66
N HIS A 165 2.19 8.97 -19.67
CA HIS A 165 1.18 8.65 -18.67
C HIS A 165 0.19 9.79 -18.47
N PRO A 166 -0.61 10.17 -19.48
CA PRO A 166 -1.45 11.37 -19.41
C PRO A 166 -2.54 11.31 -18.33
N ALA A 167 -2.94 10.13 -17.84
CA ALA A 167 -3.85 10.04 -16.71
C ALA A 167 -3.11 10.15 -15.37
N PHE A 168 -1.90 9.60 -15.29
CA PHE A 168 -1.16 9.42 -14.04
C PHE A 168 0.23 10.09 -14.04
N TYR A 169 0.37 11.22 -14.74
CA TYR A 169 1.64 11.97 -14.82
C TYR A 169 1.98 12.79 -13.58
N GLY A 170 0.98 13.03 -12.73
CA GLY A 170 1.14 13.78 -11.49
C GLY A 170 1.97 13.01 -10.46
N CYS A 171 2.16 13.61 -9.30
CA CYS A 171 2.89 13.04 -8.16
C CYS A 171 4.35 12.67 -8.49
N TYR A 172 5.01 12.07 -7.49
CA TYR A 172 6.41 11.66 -7.61
C TYR A 172 6.59 10.47 -8.57
N ASP A 173 5.61 9.59 -8.71
CA ASP A 173 5.60 8.49 -9.69
C ASP A 173 4.16 8.05 -10.03
N TRP A 174 4.06 7.15 -11.01
CA TRP A 174 2.80 6.69 -11.57
C TRP A 174 1.84 6.11 -10.52
N HIS A 175 2.30 5.16 -9.69
CA HIS A 175 1.41 4.57 -8.69
C HIS A 175 1.03 5.57 -7.59
N SER A 176 1.90 6.52 -7.23
CA SER A 176 1.53 7.60 -6.30
C SER A 176 0.42 8.50 -6.86
N ALA A 177 0.41 8.71 -8.19
CA ALA A 177 -0.73 9.37 -8.83
C ALA A 177 -1.99 8.50 -8.71
N VAL A 178 -1.91 7.19 -8.96
CA VAL A 178 -3.06 6.27 -8.79
C VAL A 178 -3.60 6.30 -7.36
N HIS A 179 -2.74 6.26 -6.34
CA HIS A 179 -3.14 6.39 -4.92
C HIS A 179 -3.87 7.70 -4.64
N SER A 180 -3.37 8.80 -5.19
CA SER A 180 -3.97 10.12 -5.00
C SER A 180 -5.34 10.18 -5.67
N HIS A 181 -5.50 9.65 -6.88
CA HIS A 181 -6.81 9.54 -7.53
C HIS A 181 -7.78 8.65 -6.74
N TRP A 182 -7.32 7.53 -6.17
CA TRP A 182 -8.15 6.69 -5.30
C TRP A 182 -8.57 7.45 -4.05
N THR A 183 -7.65 8.18 -3.43
CA THR A 183 -7.93 9.02 -2.25
C THR A 183 -9.01 10.06 -2.56
N LEU A 184 -8.89 10.74 -3.70
CA LEU A 184 -9.86 11.73 -4.16
C LEU A 184 -11.24 11.11 -4.43
N ALA A 185 -11.30 9.97 -5.13
CA ALA A 185 -12.54 9.25 -5.39
C ALA A 185 -13.21 8.77 -4.09
N ARG A 186 -12.43 8.18 -3.17
CA ARG A 186 -12.89 7.69 -1.87
C ARG A 186 -13.47 8.81 -1.01
N LEU A 187 -12.76 9.94 -0.91
CA LEU A 187 -13.20 11.09 -0.14
C LEU A 187 -14.42 11.76 -0.77
N LEU A 188 -14.49 11.89 -2.10
CA LEU A 188 -15.67 12.43 -2.77
C LEU A 188 -16.92 11.56 -2.53
N ARG A 189 -16.77 10.23 -2.50
CA ARG A 189 -17.89 9.32 -2.24
C ARG A 189 -18.36 9.39 -0.77
N LEU A 190 -17.43 9.45 0.18
CA LEU A 190 -17.74 9.46 1.61
C LEU A 190 -18.15 10.85 2.14
N TYR A 191 -17.63 11.91 1.53
CA TYR A 191 -17.81 13.31 1.94
C TYR A 191 -18.15 14.18 0.72
N PRO A 192 -19.33 13.99 0.10
CA PRO A 192 -19.70 14.67 -1.15
C PRO A 192 -19.82 16.19 -1.03
N GLU A 193 -19.96 16.70 0.19
CA GLU A 193 -20.12 18.12 0.52
C GLU A 193 -18.79 18.79 0.94
N LEU A 194 -17.64 18.13 0.73
CA LEU A 194 -16.34 18.78 0.97
C LEU A 194 -16.22 20.08 0.18
N PRO A 195 -15.60 21.14 0.73
CA PRO A 195 -15.32 22.36 -0.01
C PRO A 195 -14.57 22.09 -1.33
N GLU A 196 -13.68 21.11 -1.33
CA GLU A 196 -12.89 20.68 -2.48
C GLU A 196 -13.68 19.86 -3.52
N ALA A 197 -14.93 19.44 -3.26
CA ALA A 197 -15.64 18.46 -4.11
C ALA A 197 -15.71 18.86 -5.59
N GLY A 198 -15.86 20.16 -5.89
CA GLY A 198 -15.82 20.67 -7.26
C GLY A 198 -14.44 20.51 -7.93
N GLU A 199 -13.37 20.82 -7.20
CA GLU A 199 -11.99 20.67 -7.68
C GLU A 199 -11.63 19.19 -7.88
N ILE A 200 -12.10 18.31 -6.98
CA ILE A 200 -11.92 16.86 -7.11
C ILE A 200 -12.54 16.36 -8.41
N ARG A 201 -13.80 16.71 -8.69
CA ARG A 201 -14.47 16.30 -9.93
C ARG A 201 -13.72 16.80 -11.16
N ALA A 202 -13.29 18.06 -11.17
CA ALA A 202 -12.55 18.63 -12.28
C ALA A 202 -11.20 17.92 -12.52
N ALA A 203 -10.48 17.53 -11.45
CA ALA A 203 -9.25 16.76 -11.56
C ALA A 203 -9.51 15.35 -12.12
N LEU A 204 -10.51 14.64 -11.59
CA LEU A 204 -10.90 13.31 -12.08
C LEU A 204 -11.36 13.36 -13.55
N ASP A 205 -12.18 14.34 -13.94
CA ASP A 205 -12.63 14.54 -15.32
C ASP A 205 -11.46 14.80 -16.29
N GLY A 206 -10.49 15.61 -15.86
CA GLY A 206 -9.33 15.96 -16.68
C GLY A 206 -8.29 14.84 -16.79
N ASN A 207 -8.02 14.12 -15.70
CA ASN A 207 -7.02 13.06 -15.67
C ASN A 207 -7.60 11.73 -16.19
N LEU A 208 -8.77 11.32 -15.72
CA LEU A 208 -9.38 10.02 -16.01
C LEU A 208 -10.33 10.07 -17.22
N SER A 209 -9.99 10.88 -18.22
CA SER A 209 -10.71 10.86 -19.50
C SER A 209 -10.48 9.54 -20.23
N ALA A 210 -11.44 9.15 -21.07
CA ALA A 210 -11.34 7.93 -21.86
C ALA A 210 -10.09 7.93 -22.78
N GLU A 211 -9.73 9.11 -23.30
CA GLU A 211 -8.55 9.29 -24.15
C GLU A 211 -7.25 9.06 -23.38
N ASN A 212 -7.11 9.65 -22.18
CA ASN A 212 -5.91 9.49 -21.36
C ASN A 212 -5.76 8.04 -20.92
N LEU A 213 -6.85 7.41 -20.46
CA LEU A 213 -6.84 6.03 -19.99
C LEU A 213 -6.58 5.02 -21.12
N ALA A 214 -6.96 5.34 -22.36
CA ALA A 214 -6.59 4.54 -23.52
C ALA A 214 -5.07 4.53 -23.77
N VAL A 215 -4.39 5.66 -23.53
CA VAL A 215 -2.92 5.74 -23.62
C VAL A 215 -2.27 4.89 -22.53
N GLU A 216 -2.74 4.97 -21.28
CA GLU A 216 -2.24 4.13 -20.18
C GLU A 216 -2.44 2.64 -20.48
N ALA A 217 -3.61 2.26 -21.01
CA ALA A 217 -3.92 0.87 -21.35
C ALA A 217 -3.01 0.35 -22.47
N ALA A 218 -2.73 1.18 -23.48
CA ALA A 218 -1.78 0.85 -24.54
C ALA A 218 -0.36 0.67 -23.98
N TYR A 219 0.08 1.58 -23.10
CA TYR A 219 1.39 1.51 -22.46
C TYR A 219 1.55 0.25 -21.62
N CYS A 220 0.60 -0.06 -20.73
CA CYS A 220 0.63 -1.24 -19.87
C CYS A 220 0.60 -2.54 -20.68
N ARG A 221 -0.13 -2.57 -21.80
CA ARG A 221 -0.21 -3.74 -22.68
C ARG A 221 1.14 -3.98 -23.39
N ALA A 222 1.84 -2.92 -23.80
CA ALA A 222 3.17 -3.01 -24.39
C ALA A 222 4.25 -3.35 -23.34
N HIS A 223 4.11 -2.85 -22.11
CA HIS A 223 5.07 -3.00 -21.02
C HIS A 223 4.52 -3.85 -19.89
N ARG A 224 4.19 -5.12 -20.16
CA ARG A 224 3.50 -6.03 -19.21
C ARG A 224 4.20 -6.29 -17.86
N GLY A 225 5.41 -5.77 -17.65
CA GLY A 225 6.12 -5.83 -16.36
C GLY A 225 6.07 -4.54 -15.55
N PHE A 226 5.66 -3.42 -16.16
CA PHE A 226 5.55 -2.12 -15.53
C PHE A 226 4.64 -2.17 -14.31
N GLU A 227 5.09 -1.59 -13.19
CA GLU A 227 4.31 -1.47 -11.94
C GLU A 227 3.87 -2.80 -11.29
N ARG A 228 4.50 -3.93 -11.67
CA ARG A 228 4.19 -5.24 -11.12
C ARG A 228 4.71 -5.39 -9.68
N MET A 229 3.91 -5.70 -8.66
CA MET A 229 2.43 -5.82 -8.61
C MET A 229 1.78 -4.66 -7.84
N TYR A 230 2.55 -3.67 -7.42
CA TYR A 230 2.07 -2.60 -6.55
C TYR A 230 1.11 -1.65 -7.26
N GLY A 231 1.55 -1.04 -8.36
CA GLY A 231 0.67 -0.17 -9.14
C GLY A 231 -0.49 -0.96 -9.74
N TRP A 232 -0.31 -2.24 -10.05
CA TRP A 232 -1.43 -3.11 -10.47
C TRP A 232 -2.52 -3.20 -9.40
N ALA A 233 -2.12 -3.46 -8.14
CA ALA A 233 -3.03 -3.56 -7.01
C ALA A 233 -3.80 -2.26 -6.78
N TRP A 234 -3.10 -1.14 -6.74
CA TRP A 234 -3.72 0.17 -6.52
C TRP A 234 -4.60 0.62 -7.68
N LEU A 235 -4.25 0.26 -8.92
CA LEU A 235 -5.09 0.55 -10.08
C LEU A 235 -6.40 -0.23 -10.04
N LEU A 236 -6.37 -1.51 -9.66
CA LEU A 236 -7.58 -2.31 -9.48
C LEU A 236 -8.41 -1.79 -8.30
N GLU A 237 -7.79 -1.33 -7.22
CA GLU A 237 -8.49 -0.70 -6.10
C GLU A 237 -9.12 0.65 -6.48
N LEU A 238 -8.46 1.46 -7.34
CA LEU A 238 -9.06 2.64 -7.97
C LEU A 238 -10.26 2.27 -8.85
N ALA A 239 -10.11 1.27 -9.72
CA ALA A 239 -11.21 0.81 -10.57
C ALA A 239 -12.42 0.34 -9.73
N ARG A 240 -12.16 -0.36 -8.63
CA ARG A 240 -13.18 -0.78 -7.66
C ARG A 240 -13.91 0.41 -7.04
N GLU A 241 -13.17 1.42 -6.58
CA GLU A 241 -13.76 2.63 -5.96
C GLU A 241 -14.62 3.43 -6.95
N LEU A 242 -14.29 3.39 -8.25
CA LEU A 242 -14.99 4.11 -9.31
C LEU A 242 -16.18 3.35 -9.91
N GLN A 243 -16.48 2.12 -9.48
CA GLN A 243 -17.58 1.32 -10.04
C GLN A 243 -18.92 2.07 -10.01
N GLY A 244 -19.66 1.97 -11.12
CA GLY A 244 -20.95 2.66 -11.29
C GLY A 244 -20.87 4.16 -11.62
N THR A 245 -19.67 4.72 -11.78
CA THR A 245 -19.45 6.11 -12.23
C THR A 245 -19.03 6.15 -13.70
N ALA A 246 -19.07 7.35 -14.31
CA ALA A 246 -18.54 7.56 -15.67
C ALA A 246 -17.03 7.28 -15.75
N TRP A 247 -16.26 7.67 -14.72
CA TRP A 247 -14.82 7.34 -14.64
C TRP A 247 -14.58 5.84 -14.50
N GLY A 248 -15.47 5.12 -13.81
CA GLY A 248 -15.44 3.65 -13.72
C GLY A 248 -15.56 2.99 -15.10
N ALA A 249 -16.48 3.46 -15.93
CA ALA A 249 -16.59 3.00 -17.31
C ALA A 249 -15.34 3.35 -18.15
N ALA A 250 -14.74 4.53 -17.91
CA ALA A 250 -13.54 4.97 -18.63
C ALA A 250 -12.27 4.20 -18.24
N ILE A 251 -12.10 3.82 -16.96
CA ILE A 251 -10.91 3.10 -16.45
C ILE A 251 -10.97 1.60 -16.72
N GLN A 252 -12.16 1.04 -16.98
CA GLN A 252 -12.33 -0.40 -17.17
C GLN A 252 -11.38 -1.01 -18.22
N PRO A 253 -11.17 -0.43 -19.43
CA PRO A 253 -10.24 -1.00 -20.40
C PRO A 253 -8.78 -1.10 -19.91
N LEU A 254 -8.37 -0.19 -19.02
CA LEU A 254 -7.06 -0.25 -18.37
C LEU A 254 -7.04 -1.32 -17.27
N ALA A 255 -8.09 -1.42 -16.46
CA ALA A 255 -8.24 -2.49 -15.47
C ALA A 255 -8.17 -3.87 -16.12
N ASP A 256 -8.86 -4.06 -17.26
CA ASP A 256 -8.84 -5.31 -18.04
C ASP A 256 -7.41 -5.71 -18.45
N VAL A 257 -6.56 -4.75 -18.87
CA VAL A 257 -5.15 -5.00 -19.20
C VAL A 257 -4.35 -5.49 -17.98
N ILE A 258 -4.63 -4.94 -16.80
CA ILE A 258 -3.99 -5.40 -15.57
C ILE A 258 -4.47 -6.80 -15.19
N VAL A 259 -5.78 -7.08 -15.31
CA VAL A 259 -6.33 -8.42 -15.10
C VAL A 259 -5.69 -9.44 -16.04
N GLU A 260 -5.61 -9.14 -17.35
CA GLU A 260 -4.88 -9.96 -18.33
C GLU A 260 -3.43 -10.21 -17.89
N SER A 261 -2.77 -9.19 -17.32
CA SER A 261 -1.38 -9.29 -16.86
C SER A 261 -1.24 -10.21 -15.65
N TYR A 262 -2.17 -10.18 -14.69
CA TYR A 262 -2.24 -11.17 -13.61
C TYR A 262 -2.46 -12.59 -14.15
N LEU A 263 -3.45 -12.77 -15.02
CA LEU A 263 -3.77 -14.07 -15.63
C LEU A 263 -2.59 -14.66 -16.42
N ALA A 264 -1.80 -13.82 -17.08
CA ALA A 264 -0.64 -14.24 -17.85
C ALA A 264 0.62 -14.47 -17.00
N PHE A 265 0.79 -13.73 -15.90
CA PHE A 265 2.01 -13.75 -15.09
C PHE A 265 1.96 -14.76 -13.94
N LEU A 266 0.87 -14.80 -13.16
CA LEU A 266 0.81 -15.65 -11.97
C LEU A 266 1.05 -17.14 -12.28
N PRO A 267 0.60 -17.72 -13.42
CA PRO A 267 0.96 -19.07 -13.80
C PRO A 267 2.47 -19.34 -13.88
N LYS A 268 3.26 -18.31 -14.21
CA LYS A 268 4.71 -18.37 -14.43
C LYS A 268 5.51 -18.06 -13.16
N GLN A 269 4.93 -17.38 -12.19
CA GLN A 269 5.59 -17.10 -10.92
C GLN A 269 5.70 -18.40 -10.12
N THR A 270 6.94 -18.81 -9.81
CA THR A 270 7.19 -20.03 -9.03
C THR A 270 7.22 -19.74 -7.53
N TYR A 271 7.80 -18.60 -7.14
CA TYR A 271 7.97 -18.21 -5.74
C TYR A 271 7.28 -16.87 -5.47
N PRO A 272 6.58 -16.72 -4.33
CA PRO A 272 6.10 -15.42 -3.91
C PRO A 272 7.27 -14.52 -3.49
N ILE A 273 7.09 -13.21 -3.63
CA ILE A 273 8.01 -12.18 -3.14
C ILE A 273 7.49 -11.69 -1.79
N ARG A 274 8.34 -11.74 -0.75
CA ARG A 274 8.00 -11.44 0.66
C ARG A 274 8.76 -10.22 1.22
N THR A 275 9.17 -9.29 0.38
CA THR A 275 9.78 -8.02 0.82
C THR A 275 8.71 -7.08 1.39
N GLY A 276 9.05 -6.17 2.30
CA GLY A 276 8.10 -5.17 2.83
C GLY A 276 7.94 -3.94 1.93
N THR A 277 8.18 -4.11 0.63
CA THR A 277 8.18 -3.04 -0.38
C THR A 277 7.32 -3.42 -1.60
N HIS A 278 7.30 -2.56 -2.62
CA HIS A 278 6.36 -2.56 -3.76
C HIS A 278 6.11 -3.93 -4.40
N ASN A 279 7.15 -4.76 -4.56
CA ASN A 279 7.02 -6.03 -5.25
C ASN A 279 6.42 -7.18 -4.40
N ASN A 280 5.94 -6.90 -3.18
CA ASN A 280 5.31 -7.90 -2.33
C ASN A 280 4.12 -8.59 -3.02
N THR A 281 4.19 -9.92 -3.15
CA THR A 281 3.16 -10.69 -3.86
C THR A 281 1.85 -10.74 -3.08
N ALA A 282 1.88 -10.88 -1.75
CA ALA A 282 0.66 -11.01 -0.97
C ALA A 282 -0.17 -9.72 -0.99
N PHE A 283 0.48 -8.55 -0.88
CA PHE A 283 -0.19 -7.25 -1.04
C PHE A 283 -0.85 -7.12 -2.42
N GLY A 284 -0.10 -7.46 -3.48
CA GLY A 284 -0.61 -7.43 -4.86
C GLY A 284 -1.88 -8.28 -5.04
N LEU A 285 -1.85 -9.49 -4.49
CA LEU A 285 -2.96 -10.43 -4.54
C LEU A 285 -4.16 -10.00 -3.69
N ALA A 286 -3.95 -9.38 -2.52
CA ALA A 286 -5.03 -8.99 -1.61
C ALA A 286 -5.98 -7.97 -2.25
N PHE A 287 -5.44 -6.90 -2.84
CA PHE A 287 -6.25 -5.87 -3.51
C PHE A 287 -6.87 -6.39 -4.81
N ALA A 288 -6.12 -7.19 -5.58
CA ALA A 288 -6.65 -7.81 -6.78
C ALA A 288 -7.79 -8.81 -6.46
N HIS A 289 -7.77 -9.47 -5.30
CA HIS A 289 -8.85 -10.35 -4.83
C HIS A 289 -10.11 -9.55 -4.51
N ASP A 290 -9.98 -8.43 -3.80
CA ASP A 290 -11.10 -7.54 -3.50
C ASP A 290 -11.77 -7.03 -4.78
N TYR A 291 -10.96 -6.55 -5.74
CA TYR A 291 -11.45 -6.15 -7.06
C TYR A 291 -12.17 -7.29 -7.77
N ALA A 292 -11.54 -8.48 -7.85
CA ALA A 292 -12.12 -9.62 -8.55
C ALA A 292 -13.47 -10.03 -7.95
N ARG A 293 -13.62 -9.96 -6.63
CA ARG A 293 -14.89 -10.27 -5.96
C ARG A 293 -15.95 -9.19 -6.18
N SER A 294 -15.59 -7.91 -6.12
CA SER A 294 -16.54 -6.81 -6.34
C SER A 294 -17.00 -6.72 -7.79
N ASP A 295 -16.11 -7.01 -8.74
CA ASP A 295 -16.40 -6.98 -10.18
C ASP A 295 -17.09 -8.26 -10.67
N GLY A 296 -17.05 -9.33 -9.88
CA GLY A 296 -17.55 -10.65 -10.29
C GLY A 296 -16.62 -11.38 -11.26
N HIS A 297 -15.34 -10.99 -11.32
CA HIS A 297 -14.33 -11.59 -12.20
C HIS A 297 -13.82 -12.94 -11.66
N THR A 298 -14.65 -13.98 -11.78
CA THR A 298 -14.45 -15.32 -11.21
C THR A 298 -13.08 -15.94 -11.53
N GLN A 299 -12.63 -15.86 -12.78
CA GLN A 299 -11.35 -16.43 -13.20
C GLN A 299 -10.15 -15.83 -12.45
N LEU A 300 -10.20 -14.53 -12.16
CA LEU A 300 -9.13 -13.83 -11.45
C LEU A 300 -9.16 -14.22 -9.97
N ALA A 301 -10.35 -14.21 -9.36
CA ALA A 301 -10.53 -14.62 -7.97
C ALA A 301 -10.01 -16.05 -7.73
N GLU A 302 -10.42 -17.02 -8.57
CA GLU A 302 -9.98 -18.40 -8.46
C GLU A 302 -8.46 -18.56 -8.64
N LEU A 303 -7.87 -17.83 -9.60
CA LEU A 303 -6.42 -17.83 -9.80
C LEU A 303 -5.69 -17.31 -8.56
N ILE A 304 -6.13 -16.18 -8.00
CA ILE A 304 -5.53 -15.57 -6.82
C ILE A 304 -5.65 -16.50 -5.62
N GLU A 305 -6.83 -17.04 -5.35
CA GLU A 305 -7.04 -17.93 -4.22
C GLU A 305 -6.20 -19.20 -4.32
N ASN A 306 -6.07 -19.77 -5.53
CA ASN A 306 -5.20 -20.93 -5.76
C ASN A 306 -3.73 -20.59 -5.55
N ARG A 307 -3.29 -19.40 -5.98
CA ARG A 307 -1.91 -18.94 -5.79
C ARG A 307 -1.61 -18.63 -4.33
N ALA A 308 -2.52 -17.98 -3.61
CA ALA A 308 -2.39 -17.74 -2.17
C ALA A 308 -2.24 -19.07 -1.41
N ARG A 309 -3.12 -20.04 -1.66
CA ARG A 309 -3.03 -21.38 -1.04
C ARG A 309 -1.74 -22.12 -1.40
N SER A 310 -1.29 -22.03 -2.65
CA SER A 310 -0.04 -22.66 -3.11
C SER A 310 1.22 -22.02 -2.53
N TYR A 311 1.22 -20.71 -2.32
CA TYR A 311 2.40 -19.97 -1.86
C TYR A 311 2.54 -19.95 -0.35
N TYR A 312 1.42 -19.85 0.37
CA TYR A 312 1.40 -19.52 1.79
C TYR A 312 0.67 -20.56 2.65
N GLY A 313 -0.08 -21.48 2.05
CA GLY A 313 -0.90 -22.45 2.78
C GLY A 313 -0.12 -23.42 3.68
N GLY A 314 1.18 -23.62 3.42
CA GLY A 314 2.08 -24.45 4.22
C GLY A 314 3.07 -23.65 5.08
N ASP A 315 2.98 -22.32 5.08
CA ASP A 315 3.91 -21.48 5.84
C ASP A 315 3.60 -21.59 7.34
N VAL A 316 4.66 -21.72 8.13
CA VAL A 316 4.65 -21.83 9.60
C VAL A 316 5.82 -21.02 10.15
N ASP A 317 5.74 -20.62 11.42
CA ASP A 317 6.82 -19.90 12.12
C ASP A 317 7.40 -18.72 11.32
N ALA A 318 6.52 -17.80 10.92
CA ALA A 318 6.87 -16.61 10.16
C ALA A 318 8.10 -15.90 10.79
N PRO A 319 9.09 -15.45 9.99
CA PRO A 319 10.28 -14.78 10.49
C PRO A 319 10.02 -13.32 10.92
N ALA A 320 8.88 -13.08 11.58
CA ALA A 320 8.38 -11.79 12.02
C ALA A 320 9.31 -11.08 13.02
N GLU A 321 10.23 -11.81 13.67
CA GLU A 321 11.28 -11.23 14.53
C GLU A 321 12.31 -10.41 13.74
N TRP A 322 12.38 -10.55 12.40
CA TRP A 322 13.27 -9.75 11.55
C TRP A 322 12.64 -8.44 11.08
N GLU A 323 11.36 -8.22 11.36
CA GLU A 323 10.68 -6.99 10.96
C GLU A 323 10.82 -5.90 12.04
N PRO A 324 10.94 -4.62 11.65
CA PRO A 324 10.93 -4.09 10.28
C PRO A 324 12.33 -4.05 9.61
N SER A 325 12.35 -4.06 8.27
CA SER A 325 13.50 -3.60 7.47
C SER A 325 13.50 -2.07 7.34
N GLY A 326 14.65 -1.48 7.02
CA GLY A 326 14.84 -0.02 7.09
C GLY A 326 14.04 0.83 6.09
N ASP A 327 13.46 0.24 5.05
CA ASP A 327 12.60 0.94 4.07
C ASP A 327 11.27 0.23 3.81
N ASP A 328 10.83 -0.61 4.75
CA ASP A 328 9.53 -1.26 4.69
C ASP A 328 8.41 -0.21 4.80
N PHE A 329 7.39 -0.35 3.96
CA PHE A 329 6.07 0.28 4.14
C PHE A 329 4.95 -0.77 4.22
N LEU A 330 5.29 -2.06 4.07
CA LEU A 330 4.44 -3.22 4.28
C LEU A 330 5.14 -4.17 5.25
N SER A 331 4.37 -4.83 6.11
CA SER A 331 4.89 -5.94 6.92
C SER A 331 4.75 -7.24 6.13
N PRO A 332 5.84 -7.92 5.73
CA PRO A 332 5.76 -9.20 5.02
C PRO A 332 4.83 -10.22 5.67
N SER A 333 4.94 -10.41 6.99
CA SER A 333 4.14 -11.40 7.71
C SER A 333 2.67 -11.00 7.77
N LEU A 334 2.37 -9.72 8.03
CA LEU A 334 0.99 -9.27 8.20
C LEU A 334 0.24 -9.14 6.87
N VAL A 335 0.89 -8.76 5.77
CA VAL A 335 0.22 -8.76 4.45
C VAL A 335 -0.04 -10.18 3.93
N GLU A 336 0.82 -11.13 4.28
CA GLU A 336 0.57 -12.55 4.02
C GLU A 336 -0.65 -13.05 4.80
N ALA A 337 -0.69 -12.77 6.11
CA ALA A 337 -1.83 -13.12 6.95
C ALA A 337 -3.12 -12.41 6.53
N ASP A 338 -3.07 -11.15 6.10
CA ASP A 338 -4.22 -10.40 5.55
C ASP A 338 -4.79 -11.07 4.30
N LEU A 339 -3.93 -11.47 3.35
CA LEU A 339 -4.36 -12.22 2.17
C LEU A 339 -4.99 -13.56 2.56
N MET A 340 -4.36 -14.30 3.47
CA MET A 340 -4.85 -15.61 3.89
C MET A 340 -6.18 -15.50 4.64
N ALA A 341 -6.42 -14.40 5.37
CA ALA A 341 -7.71 -14.11 6.00
C ALA A 341 -8.85 -13.91 4.98
N ARG A 342 -8.54 -13.43 3.76
CA ARG A 342 -9.52 -13.25 2.67
C ARG A 342 -9.83 -14.54 1.92
N VAL A 343 -8.85 -15.46 1.87
CA VAL A 343 -8.89 -16.65 1.00
C VAL A 343 -9.33 -17.91 1.75
N LEU A 344 -9.03 -18.01 3.05
CA LEU A 344 -9.37 -19.18 3.86
C LEU A 344 -10.71 -18.99 4.58
N GLU A 345 -11.45 -20.10 4.71
CA GLU A 345 -12.61 -20.17 5.61
C GLU A 345 -12.18 -19.86 7.06
N PRO A 346 -13.00 -19.16 7.87
CA PRO A 346 -12.58 -18.64 9.18
C PRO A 346 -11.96 -19.69 10.12
N SER A 347 -12.50 -20.91 10.16
CA SER A 347 -11.96 -21.99 11.01
C SER A 347 -10.59 -22.50 10.53
N ARG A 348 -10.38 -22.54 9.21
CA ARG A 348 -9.07 -22.90 8.62
C ARG A 348 -8.06 -21.78 8.80
N PHE A 349 -8.50 -20.54 8.62
CA PHE A 349 -7.66 -19.36 8.83
C PHE A 349 -7.12 -19.31 10.26
N SER A 350 -7.98 -19.46 11.27
CA SER A 350 -7.55 -19.45 12.68
C SER A 350 -6.48 -20.52 12.95
N GLY A 351 -6.69 -21.77 12.51
CA GLY A 351 -5.69 -22.82 12.67
C GLY A 351 -4.38 -22.55 11.92
N TRP A 352 -4.46 -22.02 10.70
CA TRP A 352 -3.28 -21.61 9.92
C TRP A 352 -2.51 -20.47 10.59
N LEU A 353 -3.21 -19.43 11.07
CA LEU A 353 -2.58 -18.28 11.72
C LEU A 353 -1.85 -18.69 13.00
N HIS A 354 -2.41 -19.59 13.81
CA HIS A 354 -1.73 -20.06 15.03
C HIS A 354 -0.48 -20.91 14.74
N ALA A 355 -0.36 -21.51 13.55
CA ALA A 355 0.87 -22.18 13.11
C ALA A 355 1.86 -21.20 12.47
N PHE A 356 1.36 -20.19 11.74
CA PHE A 356 2.15 -19.18 11.05
C PHE A 356 2.72 -18.12 12.01
N LEU A 357 1.90 -17.60 12.91
CA LEU A 357 2.23 -16.54 13.87
C LEU A 357 1.69 -16.92 15.26
N PRO A 358 2.32 -17.91 15.95
CA PRO A 358 1.83 -18.45 17.23
C PRO A 358 1.80 -17.42 18.37
N ARG A 359 2.55 -16.32 18.23
CA ARG A 359 2.61 -15.19 19.15
C ARG A 359 2.88 -13.92 18.36
N LEU A 360 2.39 -12.78 18.85
CA LEU A 360 2.76 -11.48 18.30
C LEU A 360 4.15 -11.08 18.84
N PRO A 361 5.22 -11.04 18.02
CA PRO A 361 6.54 -10.61 18.48
C PRO A 361 6.57 -9.10 18.72
N ALA A 362 7.49 -8.65 19.57
CA ALA A 362 7.63 -7.23 19.93
C ALA A 362 7.84 -6.33 18.70
N GLY A 363 8.64 -6.76 17.72
CA GLY A 363 8.89 -6.00 16.49
C GLY A 363 7.67 -5.80 15.59
N LEU A 364 6.62 -6.61 15.76
CA LEU A 364 5.30 -6.38 15.17
C LEU A 364 4.34 -5.65 16.10
N ALA A 365 4.44 -5.83 17.42
CA ALA A 365 3.54 -5.20 18.38
C ALA A 365 3.81 -3.70 18.57
N GLU A 366 5.07 -3.27 18.44
CA GLU A 366 5.52 -1.90 18.65
C GLU A 366 5.60 -1.11 17.34
N PRO A 367 5.19 0.17 17.32
CA PRO A 367 5.36 1.05 16.18
C PRO A 367 6.80 1.17 15.70
N ALA A 368 6.99 1.21 14.38
CA ALA A 368 8.28 1.48 13.77
C ALA A 368 8.70 2.93 14.07
N ILE A 369 9.99 3.11 14.37
CA ILE A 369 10.59 4.41 14.66
C ILE A 369 11.08 5.03 13.36
N VAL A 370 10.62 6.23 13.06
CA VAL A 370 11.09 7.00 11.89
C VAL A 370 12.15 8.01 12.34
N SER A 371 13.40 7.78 11.96
CA SER A 371 14.52 8.63 12.38
C SER A 371 14.64 9.94 11.61
N ASP A 372 14.22 9.96 10.34
CA ASP A 372 14.25 11.14 9.46
C ASP A 372 13.10 11.05 8.45
N ARG A 373 12.13 11.97 8.54
CA ARG A 373 10.95 12.02 7.67
C ARG A 373 11.20 12.77 6.36
N SER A 374 12.35 13.44 6.23
CA SER A 374 12.75 14.09 4.99
C SER A 374 13.38 13.11 4.00
N ASP A 375 13.84 11.95 4.47
CA ASP A 375 14.32 10.85 3.63
C ASP A 375 13.13 10.00 3.15
N GLY A 376 12.97 9.88 1.83
CA GLY A 376 11.83 9.17 1.24
C GLY A 376 11.75 7.68 1.58
N LYS A 377 12.88 7.02 1.86
CA LYS A 377 12.92 5.62 2.25
C LYS A 377 12.63 5.42 3.72
N LEU A 378 13.15 6.30 4.59
CA LEU A 378 12.84 6.22 6.01
C LEU A 378 11.39 6.63 6.31
N ALA A 379 10.83 7.59 5.56
CA ALA A 379 9.43 7.97 5.64
C ALA A 379 8.46 6.81 5.32
N HIS A 380 8.91 5.76 4.62
CA HIS A 380 8.12 4.55 4.42
C HIS A 380 7.64 3.91 5.72
N LEU A 381 8.40 4.06 6.81
CA LEU A 381 8.08 3.47 8.10
C LEU A 381 6.81 4.08 8.74
N ASP A 382 6.43 5.32 8.40
CA ASP A 382 5.12 5.86 8.78
C ASP A 382 4.00 5.09 8.03
N GLY A 383 4.21 4.80 6.74
CA GLY A 383 3.30 3.94 5.95
C GLY A 383 3.29 2.49 6.44
N LEU A 384 4.40 1.98 6.96
CA LEU A 384 4.46 0.67 7.62
C LEU A 384 3.55 0.62 8.85
N ASN A 385 3.58 1.67 9.68
CA ASN A 385 2.68 1.74 10.83
C ASN A 385 1.22 1.70 10.39
N LEU A 386 0.84 2.48 9.37
CA LEU A 386 -0.52 2.43 8.83
C LEU A 386 -0.88 1.05 8.25
N SER A 387 0.05 0.42 7.52
CA SER A 387 -0.19 -0.87 6.88
C SER A 387 -0.31 -2.03 7.86
N ARG A 388 0.51 -2.02 8.91
CA ARG A 388 0.39 -2.95 10.04
C ARG A 388 -0.95 -2.79 10.72
N ALA A 389 -1.37 -1.56 11.01
CA ALA A 389 -2.63 -1.30 11.69
C ALA A 389 -3.83 -1.88 10.92
N TRP A 390 -3.90 -1.70 9.59
CA TRP A 390 -5.01 -2.26 8.83
C TRP A 390 -4.97 -3.78 8.73
N CYS A 391 -3.78 -4.36 8.52
CA CYS A 391 -3.66 -5.82 8.41
C CYS A 391 -4.07 -6.47 9.73
N MET A 392 -3.58 -5.94 10.85
CA MET A 392 -3.93 -6.42 12.19
C MET A 392 -5.42 -6.33 12.46
N ARG A 393 -6.09 -5.22 12.09
CA ARG A 393 -7.55 -5.07 12.23
C ARG A 393 -8.30 -6.15 11.45
N ARG A 394 -7.90 -6.42 10.19
CA ARG A 394 -8.53 -7.46 9.37
C ARG A 394 -8.28 -8.86 9.93
N ILE A 395 -7.04 -9.16 10.29
CA ILE A 395 -6.66 -10.46 10.85
C ILE A 395 -7.45 -10.72 12.13
N ALA A 396 -7.51 -9.73 13.04
CA ALA A 396 -8.28 -9.86 14.27
C ALA A 396 -9.78 -10.08 14.00
N ALA A 397 -10.36 -9.40 13.01
CA ALA A 397 -11.76 -9.57 12.63
C ALA A 397 -12.07 -10.96 12.03
N ALA A 398 -11.06 -11.65 11.48
CA ALA A 398 -11.19 -13.00 10.94
C ALA A 398 -11.01 -14.11 12.00
N LEU A 399 -10.60 -13.74 13.23
CA LEU A 399 -10.45 -14.68 14.34
C LEU A 399 -11.73 -14.82 15.16
N SER A 400 -11.79 -15.89 15.96
CA SER A 400 -12.91 -16.12 16.87
C SER A 400 -12.93 -15.08 18.01
N PHE A 401 -14.13 -14.76 18.51
CA PHE A 401 -14.35 -13.73 19.55
C PHE A 401 -13.57 -13.93 20.87
N HIS A 402 -13.03 -15.13 21.13
CA HIS A 402 -12.29 -15.44 22.36
C HIS A 402 -10.79 -15.71 22.12
N ASP A 403 -10.27 -15.32 20.95
CA ASP A 403 -8.87 -15.53 20.62
C ASP A 403 -7.99 -14.45 21.25
N LEU A 404 -7.06 -14.86 22.14
CA LEU A 404 -6.13 -13.94 22.81
C LEU A 404 -5.21 -13.21 21.82
N LEU A 405 -4.92 -13.81 20.67
CA LEU A 405 -4.13 -13.16 19.63
C LEU A 405 -4.92 -12.01 18.99
N ALA A 406 -6.24 -12.15 18.84
CA ALA A 406 -7.09 -11.08 18.31
C ALA A 406 -7.04 -9.82 19.19
N ASP A 407 -7.14 -9.99 20.52
CA ASP A 407 -7.04 -8.87 21.46
C ASP A 407 -5.68 -8.16 21.39
N GLN A 408 -4.59 -8.92 21.23
CA GLN A 408 -3.24 -8.37 21.08
C GLN A 408 -3.08 -7.60 19.76
N LEU A 409 -3.60 -8.16 18.66
CA LEU A 409 -3.58 -7.52 17.34
C LEU A 409 -4.36 -6.21 17.34
N VAL A 410 -5.54 -6.17 17.96
CA VAL A 410 -6.33 -4.92 18.08
C VAL A 410 -5.56 -3.86 18.87
N ALA A 411 -4.99 -4.23 20.03
CA ALA A 411 -4.22 -3.30 20.85
C ALA A 411 -2.98 -2.76 20.13
N ALA A 412 -2.27 -3.60 19.38
CA ALA A 412 -1.13 -3.20 18.57
C ALA A 412 -1.57 -2.31 17.39
N ALA A 413 -2.66 -2.67 16.71
CA ALA A 413 -3.20 -1.90 15.61
C ALA A 413 -3.53 -0.46 16.01
N ASP A 414 -4.10 -0.25 17.21
CA ASP A 414 -4.41 1.09 17.72
C ASP A 414 -3.17 1.91 18.11
N GLN A 415 -2.06 1.25 18.47
CA GLN A 415 -0.77 1.91 18.68
C GLN A 415 -0.16 2.34 17.35
N HIS A 416 -0.12 1.42 16.38
CA HIS A 416 0.36 1.69 15.03
C HIS A 416 -0.44 2.77 14.32
N ALA A 417 -1.78 2.73 14.40
CA ALA A 417 -2.66 3.72 13.80
C ALA A 417 -2.38 5.11 14.38
N ARG A 418 -2.26 5.24 15.72
CA ARG A 418 -1.95 6.54 16.35
C ARG A 418 -0.60 7.10 15.90
N GLU A 419 0.44 6.27 15.85
CA GLU A 419 1.78 6.71 15.44
C GLU A 419 1.79 7.10 13.96
N GLY A 420 1.27 6.23 13.08
CA GLY A 420 1.24 6.48 11.64
C GLY A 420 0.41 7.71 11.27
N LEU A 421 -0.77 7.89 11.88
CA LEU A 421 -1.67 9.01 11.55
C LEU A 421 -1.17 10.37 12.04
N ALA A 422 -0.35 10.41 13.09
CA ALA A 422 0.18 11.65 13.65
C ALA A 422 1.02 12.47 12.65
N HIS A 423 1.55 11.83 11.60
CA HIS A 423 2.53 12.42 10.69
C HIS A 423 2.08 12.53 9.21
N VAL A 424 0.86 12.11 8.86
CA VAL A 424 0.37 12.07 7.46
C VAL A 424 0.23 13.47 6.82
N ALA A 425 0.06 14.52 7.62
CA ALA A 425 -0.25 15.87 7.13
C ALA A 425 0.61 16.97 7.79
N THR A 426 1.88 16.67 8.09
CA THR A 426 2.76 17.58 8.85
C THR A 426 3.68 18.48 8.00
N GLY A 427 3.66 18.40 6.66
CA GLY A 427 4.36 19.38 5.80
C GLY A 427 5.58 18.86 5.03
N ASP A 428 5.96 17.58 5.13
CA ASP A 428 7.13 17.02 4.46
C ASP A 428 6.74 16.25 3.18
N TYR A 429 7.06 16.83 2.02
CA TYR A 429 6.67 16.37 0.68
C TYR A 429 6.94 14.88 0.39
N MET A 430 7.97 14.29 1.01
CA MET A 430 8.39 12.90 0.75
C MET A 430 7.38 11.84 1.26
N GLY A 431 6.54 12.17 2.25
CA GLY A 431 5.41 11.33 2.65
C GLY A 431 4.07 11.74 2.03
N GLU A 432 3.88 13.04 1.79
CA GLU A 432 2.57 13.62 1.45
C GLU A 432 1.96 13.11 0.14
N HIS A 433 2.77 12.70 -0.84
CA HIS A 433 2.28 12.29 -2.15
C HIS A 433 1.61 10.90 -2.17
N TRP A 434 1.73 10.10 -1.11
CA TRP A 434 1.13 8.76 -1.04
C TRP A 434 0.60 8.39 0.35
N LEU A 435 1.16 8.90 1.45
CA LEU A 435 0.81 8.47 2.81
C LEU A 435 -0.65 8.78 3.18
N ALA A 436 -1.23 9.84 2.60
CA ALA A 436 -2.65 10.14 2.73
C ALA A 436 -3.55 8.99 2.25
N SER A 437 -3.16 8.27 1.19
CA SER A 437 -3.91 7.11 0.71
C SER A 437 -3.91 5.96 1.72
N PHE A 438 -2.77 5.71 2.38
CA PHE A 438 -2.66 4.69 3.42
C PHE A 438 -3.51 5.03 4.64
N ALA A 439 -3.53 6.31 5.03
CA ALA A 439 -4.35 6.80 6.13
C ALA A 439 -5.85 6.67 5.80
N VAL A 440 -6.26 7.12 4.61
CA VAL A 440 -7.65 7.00 4.16
C VAL A 440 -8.07 5.53 4.03
N TYR A 441 -7.18 4.64 3.56
CA TYR A 441 -7.44 3.21 3.52
C TYR A 441 -7.65 2.63 4.93
N LEU A 442 -6.72 2.89 5.85
CA LEU A 442 -6.82 2.43 7.25
C LEU A 442 -8.14 2.85 7.90
N GLU A 443 -8.53 4.10 7.72
CA GLU A 443 -9.68 4.70 8.39
C GLU A 443 -11.02 4.38 7.72
N THR A 444 -11.04 3.93 6.46
CA THR A 444 -12.30 3.71 5.73
C THR A 444 -12.57 2.27 5.31
N GLN A 445 -11.70 1.33 5.66
CA GLN A 445 -11.86 -0.09 5.34
C GLN A 445 -12.96 -0.84 6.10
#